data_AF-A0A519UKR3-F1
#
_entry.id   AF-A0A519UKR3-F1
#
_cell.length_a   1.000
_cell.length_b   1.000
_cell.length_c   1.000
_cell.angle_alpha   90.00
_cell.angle_beta   90.00
_cell.angle_gamma   90.00
#
_symmetry.space_group_name_H-M   'P 1'
#
loop_
_entity.id
_entity.type
_entity.pdbx_description
1 polymer ?
#
loop_
_entity_poly.entity_id
_entity_poly.type
_entity_poly.pdbx_seq_one_letter_code
_entity_poly.pdbx_strand_id
1 'polypeptide(L)'
;MDYIKKLLFTGISVPKEFRFISVWLTLFFSFPYFIRKVDPTAAAIDPGALSAVVMTVFTLLLFKACTWWLIRHIWPAFAIYANYHFQTVYKLLPEWQKITLFLGFYVLLLYAFIFILHAIV
;
A
#
# COMPACT_ATOMS: atom_id res chain seq x y z
N MET A 1 23.39 -5.36 -23.29
CA MET A 1 23.58 -4.49 -22.11
C MET A 1 22.75 -3.21 -22.20
N ASP A 2 21.59 -3.25 -22.88
CA ASP A 2 20.75 -2.07 -23.15
C ASP A 2 19.46 -2.01 -22.32
N TYR A 3 19.04 -3.14 -21.73
CA TYR A 3 17.86 -3.18 -20.86
C TYR A 3 18.06 -2.42 -19.55
N ILE A 4 19.28 -2.38 -19.02
CA ILE A 4 19.62 -1.69 -17.76
C ILE A 4 19.60 -0.16 -17.93
N LYS A 5 20.06 0.35 -19.08
CA LYS A 5 20.00 1.79 -19.37
C LYS A 5 18.58 2.28 -19.62
N LYS A 6 17.72 1.46 -20.24
CA LYS A 6 16.31 1.79 -20.44
C LYS A 6 15.51 1.80 -19.14
N LEU A 7 15.90 0.98 -18.15
CA LEU A 7 15.33 0.99 -16.79
C LEU A 7 15.73 2.24 -15.97
N LEU A 8 16.93 2.77 -16.18
CA LEU A 8 17.43 3.97 -15.50
C LEU A 8 16.92 5.30 -16.10
N PHE A 9 16.61 5.33 -17.41
CA PHE A 9 16.20 6.55 -18.13
C PHE A 9 14.68 6.71 -18.33
N THR A 10 13.86 5.72 -17.96
CA THR A 10 12.44 6.00 -17.76
C THR A 10 12.32 6.89 -16.54
N GLY A 11 12.17 8.19 -16.77
CA GLY A 11 11.85 9.17 -15.74
C GLY A 11 10.79 8.58 -14.83
N ILE A 12 11.20 8.24 -13.62
CA ILE A 12 10.39 7.52 -12.66
C ILE A 12 9.27 8.48 -12.28
N SER A 13 8.18 8.45 -13.04
CA SER A 13 6.97 9.14 -12.67
C SER A 13 6.53 8.47 -11.37
N VAL A 14 6.80 9.14 -10.25
CA VAL A 14 6.46 8.62 -8.93
C VAL A 14 4.98 8.27 -8.98
N PRO A 15 4.61 6.99 -8.80
CA PRO A 15 3.22 6.57 -8.86
C PRO A 15 2.42 7.45 -7.90
N LYS A 16 1.21 7.85 -8.29
CA LYS A 16 0.37 8.75 -7.49
C LYS A 16 0.27 8.28 -6.03
N GLU A 17 0.24 6.97 -5.82
CA GLU A 17 0.23 6.29 -4.52
C GLU A 17 1.41 6.70 -3.62
N PHE A 18 2.64 6.72 -4.13
CA PHE A 18 3.83 7.08 -3.35
C PHE A 18 3.85 8.57 -2.97
N ARG A 19 3.24 9.44 -3.78
CA ARG A 19 3.12 10.87 -3.43
C ARG A 19 2.21 11.06 -2.22
N PHE A 20 1.07 10.38 -2.19
CA PHE A 20 0.16 10.45 -1.04
C PHE A 20 0.82 9.92 0.23
N ILE A 21 1.54 8.79 0.14
CA ILE A 21 2.28 8.21 1.26
C ILE A 21 3.30 9.23 1.81
N SER A 22 4.06 9.90 0.94
CA SER A 22 5.03 10.92 1.34
C SER A 22 4.40 12.16 1.98
N VAL A 23 3.28 12.64 1.44
CA VAL A 23 2.53 13.78 2.02
C VAL A 23 1.99 13.42 3.41
N TRP A 24 1.40 12.24 3.57
CA TRP A 24 0.89 11.79 4.88
C TRP A 24 2.00 11.60 5.91
N LEU A 25 3.16 11.07 5.51
CA LEU A 25 4.31 10.90 6.40
C LEU A 25 4.83 12.26 6.89
N THR A 26 4.98 13.23 5.99
CA THR A 26 5.46 14.57 6.35
C THR A 26 4.46 15.30 7.25
N LEU A 27 3.16 15.16 6.99
CA LEU A 27 2.09 15.69 7.85
C LEU A 27 2.14 15.05 9.24
N PHE A 28 2.32 13.73 9.33
CA PHE A 28 2.39 13.01 10.61
C PHE A 28 3.57 13.47 11.48
N PHE A 29 4.77 13.57 10.92
CA PHE A 29 5.94 14.05 11.67
C PHE A 29 5.84 15.54 12.05
N SER A 30 5.15 16.34 11.25
CA SER A 30 5.03 17.78 11.49
C SER A 30 3.86 18.15 12.42
N PHE A 31 2.81 17.31 12.47
CA PHE A 31 1.62 17.52 13.29
C PHE A 31 1.90 17.82 14.78
N PRO A 32 2.77 17.08 15.50
CA PRO A 32 3.05 17.38 16.91
C PRO A 32 3.71 18.75 17.11
N TYR A 33 4.46 19.24 16.12
CA TYR A 33 5.09 20.56 16.18
C TYR A 33 4.06 21.68 15.92
N PHE A 34 3.12 21.47 15.00
CA PHE A 34 2.07 22.45 14.72
C PHE A 34 1.08 22.60 15.87
N ILE A 35 0.65 21.50 16.48
CA ILE A 35 -0.37 21.56 17.54
C ILE A 35 0.14 22.24 18.81
N ARG A 36 1.44 22.09 19.11
CA ARG A 36 2.12 22.78 20.22
C ARG A 36 2.21 24.30 20.05
N LYS A 37 2.08 24.82 18.83
CA LYS A 37 2.02 26.28 18.60
C LYS A 37 0.64 26.87 18.91
N VAL A 38 -0.41 26.06 18.84
CA VAL A 38 -1.80 26.49 19.11
C VAL A 38 -2.13 26.30 20.58
N ASP A 39 -1.68 25.20 21.18
CA ASP A 39 -1.87 24.92 22.60
C ASP A 39 -0.59 24.32 23.20
N PRO A 40 0.13 25.08 24.06
CA PRO A 40 1.34 24.60 24.71
C PRO A 40 1.07 23.53 25.78
N THR A 41 -0.19 23.36 26.22
CA THR A 41 -0.62 22.32 27.16
C THR A 41 -1.15 21.07 26.47
N ALA A 42 -1.25 21.07 25.13
CA ALA A 42 -1.57 19.89 24.36
C ALA A 42 -0.59 18.77 24.76
N ALA A 43 -1.13 17.76 25.45
CA ALA A 43 -0.36 16.59 25.86
C ALA A 43 0.43 16.08 24.66
N ALA A 44 1.70 15.72 24.87
CA ALA A 44 2.43 14.96 23.88
C ALA A 44 1.54 13.75 23.55
N ILE A 45 0.91 13.74 22.37
CA ILE A 45 0.14 12.61 21.87
C ILE A 45 0.98 11.40 22.20
N ASP A 46 0.47 10.50 23.05
CA ASP A 46 1.22 9.34 23.50
C ASP A 46 1.74 8.64 22.24
N PRO A 47 3.05 8.77 21.93
CA PRO A 47 3.54 8.36 20.63
C PRO A 47 3.35 6.86 20.47
N GLY A 48 3.28 6.10 21.57
CA GLY A 48 3.09 4.66 21.53
C GLY A 48 1.78 4.26 20.84
N ALA A 49 0.63 4.69 21.38
CA ALA A 49 -0.66 4.18 20.93
C ALA A 49 -1.14 4.79 19.61
N LEU A 50 -1.04 6.12 19.45
CA LEU A 50 -1.52 6.78 18.24
C LEU A 50 -0.55 6.57 17.07
N SER A 51 0.76 6.52 17.32
CA SER A 51 1.70 6.16 16.24
C SER A 51 1.57 4.69 15.87
N ALA A 52 1.27 3.76 16.78
CA ALA A 52 1.05 2.36 16.40
C ALA A 52 -0.08 2.22 15.38
N VAL A 53 -1.20 2.94 15.57
CA VAL A 53 -2.32 2.94 14.60
C VAL A 53 -1.89 3.53 13.26
N VAL A 54 -1.23 4.70 13.27
CA VAL A 54 -0.78 5.36 12.04
C VAL A 54 0.30 4.54 11.32
N MET A 55 1.25 3.96 12.06
CA MET A 55 2.30 3.08 11.53
C MET A 55 1.73 1.77 10.98
N THR A 56 0.65 1.25 11.56
CA THR A 56 -0.08 0.10 11.01
C THR A 56 -0.72 0.47 9.67
N VAL A 57 -1.43 1.59 9.61
CA VAL A 57 -2.01 2.10 8.35
C VAL A 57 -0.92 2.37 7.32
N PHE A 58 0.21 2.94 7.74
CA PHE A 58 1.35 3.24 6.88
C PHE A 58 2.01 1.97 6.34
N THR A 59 2.22 0.97 7.18
CA THR A 59 2.75 -0.34 6.80
C THR A 59 1.83 -1.03 5.78
N LEU A 60 0.50 -0.98 5.98
CA LEU A 60 -0.47 -1.51 5.02
C LEU A 60 -0.43 -0.77 3.67
N LEU A 61 -0.31 0.56 3.70
CA LEU A 61 -0.19 1.38 2.49
C LEU A 61 1.10 1.11 1.73
N LEU A 62 2.23 0.97 2.44
CA LEU A 62 3.51 0.59 1.84
C LEU A 62 3.46 -0.82 1.26
N PHE A 63 2.90 -1.78 1.99
CA PHE A 63 2.74 -3.15 1.52
C PHE A 63 1.91 -3.19 0.23
N LYS A 64 0.78 -2.47 0.20
CA LYS A 64 -0.05 -2.32 -1.01
C LYS A 64 0.72 -1.66 -2.16
N ALA A 65 1.47 -0.58 -1.88
CA ALA A 65 2.22 0.13 -2.92
C ALA A 65 3.34 -0.75 -3.50
N CYS A 66 4.07 -1.47 -2.66
CA CYS A 66 5.14 -2.39 -3.08
C CYS A 66 4.60 -3.58 -3.88
N THR A 67 3.53 -4.23 -3.40
CA THR A 67 2.91 -5.35 -4.13
C THR A 67 2.37 -4.90 -5.48
N TRP A 68 1.72 -3.74 -5.54
CA TRP A 68 1.20 -3.19 -6.78
C TRP A 68 2.30 -2.73 -7.76
N TRP A 69 3.39 -2.16 -7.23
CA TRP A 69 4.58 -1.85 -8.03
C TRP A 69 5.20 -3.13 -8.61
N LEU A 70 5.34 -4.18 -7.80
CA LEU A 70 5.86 -5.48 -8.22
C LEU A 70 4.99 -6.13 -9.29
N ILE A 71 3.67 -6.15 -9.11
CA ILE A 71 2.71 -6.69 -10.09
C ILE A 71 2.81 -5.92 -11.42
N ARG A 72 2.87 -4.58 -11.37
CA ARG A 72 3.04 -3.76 -12.59
C ARG A 72 4.35 -4.06 -13.31
N HIS A 73 5.40 -4.39 -12.58
CA HIS A 73 6.72 -4.62 -13.15
C HIS A 73 6.88 -6.05 -13.72
N ILE A 74 6.45 -7.07 -12.98
CA ILE A 74 6.54 -8.47 -13.40
C ILE A 74 5.47 -8.80 -14.44
N TRP A 75 4.24 -8.28 -14.27
CA TRP A 75 3.10 -8.66 -15.10
C TRP A 75 2.22 -7.46 -15.53
N PRO A 76 2.70 -6.62 -16.48
CA PRO A 76 1.99 -5.43 -16.91
C PRO A 76 0.62 -5.71 -17.54
N ALA A 77 0.48 -6.84 -18.25
CA ALA A 77 -0.80 -7.28 -18.82
C ALA A 77 -1.87 -7.53 -17.74
N PHE A 78 -1.47 -8.11 -16.61
CA PHE A 78 -2.37 -8.33 -15.48
C PHE A 78 -2.78 -7.00 -14.84
N ALA A 79 -1.86 -6.05 -14.72
CA ALA A 79 -2.18 -4.71 -14.20
C ALA A 79 -3.18 -3.95 -15.09
N ILE A 80 -3.09 -4.10 -16.42
CA ILE A 80 -4.05 -3.51 -17.36
C ILE A 80 -5.41 -4.21 -17.21
N TYR A 81 -5.44 -5.54 -17.16
CA TYR A 81 -6.66 -6.31 -16.94
C TYR A 81 -7.35 -5.94 -15.62
N ALA A 82 -6.58 -5.81 -14.54
CA ALA A 82 -7.08 -5.44 -13.22
C ALA A 82 -7.75 -4.06 -13.19
N ASN A 83 -7.24 -3.08 -13.95
CA ASN A 83 -7.80 -1.74 -13.97
C ASN A 83 -9.02 -1.59 -14.90
N TYR A 84 -9.00 -2.21 -16.08
CA TYR A 84 -9.99 -1.92 -17.13
C TYR A 84 -11.03 -3.02 -17.31
N HIS A 85 -10.70 -4.27 -17.02
CA HIS A 85 -11.55 -5.42 -17.35
C HIS A 85 -12.10 -6.13 -16.12
N PHE A 86 -11.40 -6.06 -14.98
CA PHE A 86 -11.78 -6.76 -13.76
C PHE A 86 -13.17 -6.37 -13.26
N GLN A 87 -13.52 -5.09 -13.27
CA GLN A 87 -14.83 -4.64 -12.77
C GLN A 87 -15.99 -5.20 -13.60
N THR A 88 -15.83 -5.23 -14.93
CA THR A 88 -16.85 -5.74 -15.86
C THR A 88 -16.99 -7.24 -15.71
N VAL A 89 -15.87 -7.97 -15.66
CA VAL A 89 -15.87 -9.42 -15.51
C VAL A 89 -16.42 -9.82 -14.13
N TYR A 90 -16.02 -9.15 -13.06
CA TYR A 90 -16.49 -9.44 -11.69
C TYR A 90 -18.01 -9.29 -11.53
N LYS A 91 -18.63 -8.32 -12.21
CA LYS A 91 -20.10 -8.17 -12.19
C LYS A 91 -20.83 -9.32 -12.90
N LEU A 92 -20.21 -9.89 -13.93
CA LEU A 92 -20.75 -11.00 -14.72
C LEU A 92 -20.53 -12.37 -14.05
N LEU A 93 -19.68 -12.44 -13.02
CA LEU A 93 -19.43 -13.70 -12.31
C LEU A 93 -20.66 -14.15 -11.51
N PRO A 94 -20.93 -15.46 -11.45
CA PRO A 94 -21.92 -16.02 -10.53
C PRO A 94 -21.50 -15.79 -9.07
N GLU A 95 -22.50 -15.65 -8.18
CA GLU A 95 -22.31 -15.26 -6.77
C GLU A 95 -21.32 -16.14 -6.01
N TRP A 96 -21.34 -17.47 -6.24
CA TRP A 96 -20.39 -18.40 -5.64
C TRP A 96 -18.93 -18.12 -6.02
N GLN A 97 -18.67 -17.74 -7.27
CA GLN A 97 -17.31 -17.41 -7.70
C GLN A 97 -16.85 -16.08 -7.12
N LYS A 98 -17.75 -15.11 -6.93
CA LYS A 98 -17.43 -13.85 -6.24
C LYS A 98 -16.99 -14.10 -4.80
N ILE A 99 -17.72 -14.95 -4.08
CA ILE A 99 -17.42 -15.32 -2.69
C ILE A 99 -16.08 -16.04 -2.61
N THR A 100 -15.85 -17.05 -3.46
CA THR A 100 -14.59 -17.80 -3.48
C THR A 100 -13.40 -16.92 -3.82
N LEU A 101 -13.54 -16.02 -4.79
CA LEU A 101 -12.48 -15.08 -5.16
C LEU A 101 -12.16 -14.14 -3.99
N PHE A 102 -13.18 -13.58 -3.34
CA PHE A 102 -13.00 -12.70 -2.19
C PHE A 102 -12.33 -13.44 -1.03
N LEU A 103 -12.87 -14.59 -0.61
CA LEU A 103 -12.34 -15.40 0.49
C LEU A 103 -10.90 -15.87 0.19
N GLY A 104 -10.64 -16.30 -1.05
CA GLY A 104 -9.32 -16.72 -1.51
C GLY A 104 -8.28 -15.62 -1.40
N PHE A 105 -8.61 -14.38 -1.79
CA PHE A 105 -7.72 -13.23 -1.61
C PHE A 105 -7.40 -12.96 -0.13
N TYR A 106 -8.39 -13.04 0.77
CA TYR A 106 -8.16 -12.88 2.20
C TYR A 106 -7.27 -13.97 2.78
N VAL A 107 -7.49 -15.23 2.39
CA VAL A 107 -6.66 -16.36 2.82
C VAL A 107 -5.22 -16.21 2.30
N LEU A 108 -5.03 -15.82 1.03
CA LEU A 108 -3.71 -15.55 0.47
C LEU A 108 -2.98 -14.43 1.22
N LEU A 109 -3.70 -13.35 1.57
CA LEU A 109 -3.13 -12.24 2.33
C LEU A 109 -2.76 -12.65 3.76
N LEU A 110 -3.59 -13.48 4.40
CA LEU A 110 -3.29 -14.08 5.71
C LEU A 110 -2.05 -14.98 5.64
N TYR A 111 -1.95 -15.85 4.63
CA TYR A 111 -0.79 -16.71 4.43
C TYR A 111 0.48 -15.90 4.18
N ALA A 112 0.41 -14.87 3.34
CA ALA A 112 1.54 -13.97 3.11
C ALA A 112 2.01 -13.33 4.42
N PHE A 113 1.09 -12.90 5.28
CA PHE A 113 1.42 -12.38 6.60
C PHE A 113 2.10 -13.43 7.50
N ILE A 114 1.58 -14.66 7.55
CA ILE A 114 2.19 -15.77 8.31
C ILE A 114 3.60 -16.07 7.81
N PHE A 115 3.81 -16.14 6.49
CA PHE A 115 5.14 -16.39 5.91
C PHE A 115 6.14 -15.28 6.24
N ILE A 116 5.72 -14.02 6.20
CA ILE A 116 6.58 -12.89 6.59
C ILE A 116 6.92 -12.97 8.07
N LEU A 117 5.94 -13.25 8.94
CA LEU A 117 6.18 -13.39 10.38
C LEU A 117 7.15 -14.55 10.67
N HIS A 118 6.98 -15.67 9.98
CA HIS A 118 7.87 -16.83 10.08
C HIS A 118 9.27 -16.57 9.52
N ALA A 119 9.43 -15.66 8.57
CA ALA A 119 10.75 -15.27 8.07
C ALA A 119 11.49 -14.30 9.02
N ILE A 120 10.78 -13.66 9.95
CA ILE A 120 11.32 -12.68 10.90
C ILE A 120 11.65 -13.34 12.26
N VAL A 121 10.89 -14.36 12.67
CA VAL A 121 11.10 -15.16 13.90
C VAL A 121 12.02 -16.33 13.62
#